data_AF-A0A7Y6UDW0-F1
#
_entry.id   AF-A0A7Y6UDW0-F1
#
_cell.length_a   1.000
_cell.length_b   1.000
_cell.length_c   1.000
_cell.angle_alpha   90.00
_cell.angle_beta   90.00
_cell.angle_gamma   90.00
#
_symmetry.space_group_name_H-M   'P 1'
#
loop_
_entity.id
_entity.type
_entity.pdbx_description
1 polymer ?
#
loop_
_entity_poly.entity_id
_entity_poly.type
_entity_poly.pdbx_seq_one_letter_code
_entity_poly.pdbx_strand_id
1 'polypeptide(L)'
;MRLALSLVLVAGCSFGEDHPVMKTVQSAGRVCLLGTTTAQGQLYAANASVTVRYETPGCLSQSCDRDRMASCEVNVIDGALNISSFASWNDYSLAGGACTDDCGRIAAQCETGPLAEYAYPILFGSTPGGSLAVPSTLAEPLCIEVQ
;
A
#
# COMPACT_ATOMS: atom_id res chain seq x y z
N MET A 1 5.62 -30.46 -67.39
CA MET A 1 4.41 -29.89 -66.74
C MET A 1 4.86 -29.32 -65.40
N ARG A 2 5.07 -28.01 -65.30
CA ARG A 2 5.56 -27.32 -64.09
C ARG A 2 4.43 -26.42 -63.58
N LEU A 3 3.76 -26.82 -62.49
CA LEU A 3 2.86 -25.93 -61.77
C LEU A 3 3.65 -25.23 -60.65
N ALA A 4 3.72 -23.91 -60.76
CA ALA A 4 4.33 -23.02 -59.78
C ALA A 4 3.46 -22.93 -58.52
N LEU A 5 4.07 -23.15 -57.36
CA LEU A 5 3.43 -23.09 -56.05
C LEU A 5 3.61 -21.66 -55.51
N SER A 6 2.55 -20.85 -55.59
CA SER A 6 2.52 -19.48 -55.06
C SER A 6 2.38 -19.52 -53.53
N LEU A 7 3.49 -19.29 -52.84
CA LEU A 7 3.54 -19.16 -51.38
C LEU A 7 3.10 -17.75 -50.99
N VAL A 8 1.86 -17.60 -50.51
CA VAL A 8 1.35 -16.34 -49.95
C VAL A 8 1.82 -16.24 -48.50
N LEU A 9 2.85 -15.43 -48.25
CA LEU A 9 3.28 -15.03 -46.91
C LEU A 9 2.27 -14.00 -46.37
N VAL A 10 1.36 -14.45 -45.50
CA VAL A 10 0.51 -13.56 -44.71
C VAL A 10 1.37 -13.01 -43.58
N ALA A 11 1.91 -11.80 -43.75
CA ALA A 11 2.49 -11.04 -42.65
C ALA A 11 1.34 -10.59 -41.74
N GLY A 12 1.11 -11.35 -40.66
CA GLY A 12 0.16 -10.96 -39.62
C GLY A 12 0.71 -9.77 -38.84
N CYS A 13 0.17 -8.57 -39.07
CA CYS A 13 0.35 -7.46 -38.17
C CYS A 13 -0.34 -7.82 -36.85
N SER A 14 0.44 -8.24 -35.85
CA SER A 14 -0.04 -8.25 -34.47
C SER A 14 -0.17 -6.79 -34.05
N PHE A 15 -1.39 -6.27 -34.12
CA PHE A 15 -1.74 -5.08 -33.37
C PHE A 15 -1.54 -5.47 -31.90
N GLY A 16 -0.45 -5.00 -31.31
CA GLY A 16 -0.19 -5.20 -29.89
C GLY A 16 -1.34 -4.58 -29.15
N GLU A 17 -2.22 -5.41 -28.60
CA GLU A 17 -3.26 -4.94 -27.71
C GLU A 17 -2.56 -4.45 -26.45
N ASP A 18 -2.60 -3.15 -26.24
CA ASP A 18 -2.08 -2.47 -25.06
C ASP A 18 -2.91 -2.85 -23.82
N HIS A 19 -2.64 -4.05 -23.30
CA HIS A 19 -3.26 -4.54 -22.09
C HIS A 19 -2.51 -3.99 -20.87
N PRO A 20 -3.21 -3.38 -19.89
CA PRO A 20 -2.55 -2.94 -18.66
C PRO A 20 -1.99 -4.12 -17.90
N VAL A 21 -0.91 -3.88 -17.16
CA VAL A 21 -0.36 -4.85 -16.22
C VAL A 21 -0.96 -4.60 -14.85
N MET A 22 -1.73 -5.54 -14.33
CA MET A 22 -2.18 -5.46 -12.94
C MET A 22 -0.98 -5.62 -12.00
N LYS A 23 -0.80 -4.66 -11.11
CA LYS A 23 0.19 -4.67 -10.03
C LYS A 23 -0.52 -4.88 -8.70
N THR A 24 0.12 -5.62 -7.81
CA THR A 24 -0.34 -5.82 -6.44
C THR A 24 0.81 -5.67 -5.45
N VAL A 25 0.50 -5.19 -4.25
CA VAL A 25 1.45 -5.04 -3.14
C VAL A 25 0.76 -5.55 -1.88
N GLN A 26 1.48 -6.35 -1.09
CA GLN A 26 1.01 -6.87 0.20
C GLN A 26 2.01 -6.51 1.28
N SER A 27 1.55 -5.83 2.32
CA SER A 27 2.33 -5.50 3.53
C SER A 27 3.72 -4.89 3.25
N ALA A 28 3.83 -4.08 2.19
CA ALA A 28 5.01 -3.31 1.85
C ALA A 28 4.59 -1.86 1.58
N GLY A 29 5.51 -0.91 1.74
CA GLY A 29 5.23 0.53 1.76
C GLY A 29 5.44 1.11 3.16
N ARG A 30 4.67 2.13 3.49
CA ARG A 30 4.79 2.86 4.76
C ARG A 30 3.51 2.74 5.56
N VAL A 31 3.63 2.46 6.86
CA VAL A 31 2.52 2.55 7.82
C VAL A 31 2.88 3.56 8.90
N CYS A 32 1.94 4.43 9.27
CA CYS A 32 2.10 5.39 10.36
C CYS A 32 0.93 5.27 11.34
N LEU A 33 1.24 5.19 12.63
CA LEU A 33 0.28 5.18 13.70
C LEU A 33 -0.01 6.63 14.11
N LEU A 34 -1.23 7.09 13.86
CA LEU A 34 -1.72 8.42 14.16
C LEU A 34 -2.54 8.37 15.46
N GLY A 35 -2.07 9.10 16.47
CA GLY A 35 -2.81 9.28 17.71
C GLY A 35 -3.62 10.58 17.72
N THR A 36 -4.45 10.76 18.75
CA THR A 36 -5.16 12.02 19.01
C THR A 36 -4.64 12.61 20.31
N THR A 37 -4.13 13.84 20.25
CA THR A 37 -3.58 14.52 21.43
C THR A 37 -4.69 14.82 22.45
N THR A 38 -4.55 14.30 23.66
CA THR A 38 -5.46 14.60 24.78
C THR A 38 -5.20 15.98 25.36
N ALA A 39 -6.10 16.47 26.23
CA ALA A 39 -5.89 17.71 26.98
C ALA A 39 -4.63 17.69 27.86
N GLN A 40 -4.13 16.50 28.20
CA GLN A 40 -2.90 16.27 28.97
C GLN A 40 -1.65 16.13 28.07
N GLY A 41 -1.79 16.30 26.75
CA GLY A 41 -0.68 16.23 25.80
C GLY A 41 -0.24 14.80 25.44
N GLN A 42 -1.05 13.78 25.75
CA GLN A 42 -0.76 12.40 25.34
C GLN A 42 -1.23 12.18 23.91
N LEU A 43 -0.35 11.74 23.02
CA LEU A 43 -0.71 11.43 21.63
C LEU A 43 -1.48 10.11 21.53
N TYR A 44 -1.13 9.12 22.37
CA TYR A 44 -1.81 7.85 22.45
C TYR A 44 -2.37 7.69 23.86
N ALA A 45 -3.69 7.69 24.00
CA ALA A 45 -4.36 7.57 25.30
C ALA A 45 -4.76 6.12 25.59
N ALA A 46 -4.78 5.76 26.88
CA ALA A 46 -5.35 4.49 27.30
C ALA A 46 -6.85 4.44 26.98
N ASN A 47 -7.31 3.25 26.56
CA ASN A 47 -8.68 2.96 26.15
C ASN A 47 -9.18 3.80 24.95
N ALA A 48 -8.27 4.32 24.13
CA ALA A 48 -8.59 4.98 22.87
C ALA A 48 -8.16 4.11 21.67
N SER A 49 -8.80 4.31 20.53
CA SER A 49 -8.35 3.74 19.25
C SER A 49 -7.15 4.50 18.72
N VAL A 50 -6.37 3.83 17.87
CA VAL A 50 -5.25 4.41 17.13
C VAL A 50 -5.55 4.25 15.64
N THR A 51 -5.45 5.33 14.88
CA THR A 51 -5.62 5.30 13.43
C THR A 51 -4.31 4.88 12.79
N VAL A 52 -4.33 3.86 11.94
CA VAL A 52 -3.19 3.42 11.14
C VAL A 52 -3.39 3.90 9.71
N ARG A 53 -2.43 4.66 9.20
CA ARG A 53 -2.39 5.11 7.79
C ARG A 53 -1.35 4.30 7.03
N TYR A 54 -1.78 3.57 6.02
CA TYR A 54 -0.95 2.87 5.06
C TYR A 54 -0.76 3.69 3.79
N GLU A 55 0.43 3.66 3.20
CA GLU A 55 0.79 4.23 1.91
C GLU A 55 1.62 3.23 1.09
N THR A 56 1.26 3.05 -0.19
CA THR A 56 2.01 2.17 -1.10
C THR A 56 3.46 2.65 -1.30
N PRO A 57 4.39 1.71 -1.58
CA PRO A 57 5.72 2.07 -2.04
C PRO A 57 5.65 2.68 -3.44
N GLY A 58 6.69 3.42 -3.82
CA GLY A 58 6.81 4.00 -5.15
C GLY A 58 5.96 5.24 -5.40
N CYS A 59 6.02 5.69 -6.66
CA CYS A 59 5.35 6.86 -7.19
C CYS A 59 4.42 6.39 -8.32
N LEU A 60 3.15 6.77 -8.25
CA LEU A 60 2.11 6.36 -9.19
C LEU A 60 1.58 7.58 -9.95
N SER A 61 1.54 7.46 -11.27
CA SER A 61 1.10 8.49 -12.20
C SER A 61 -0.40 8.39 -12.48
N GLN A 62 -1.17 9.44 -12.25
CA GLN A 62 -2.63 9.43 -12.47
C GLN A 62 -3.01 9.18 -13.93
N SER A 63 -2.13 9.51 -14.87
CA SER A 63 -2.39 9.25 -16.29
C SER A 63 -2.24 7.76 -16.66
N CYS A 64 -1.43 7.00 -15.92
CA CYS A 64 -1.04 5.63 -16.27
C CYS A 64 -1.46 4.58 -15.26
N ASP A 65 -1.72 4.92 -14.00
CA ASP A 65 -2.14 3.98 -12.98
C ASP A 65 -3.63 4.18 -12.68
N ARG A 66 -4.45 3.23 -13.12
CA ARG A 66 -5.92 3.26 -12.96
C ARG A 66 -6.38 2.18 -12.00
N ASP A 67 -7.66 2.23 -11.66
CA ASP A 67 -8.34 1.25 -10.80
C ASP A 67 -7.59 1.00 -9.48
N ARG A 68 -7.07 2.10 -8.94
CA ARG A 68 -6.26 2.12 -7.72
C ARG A 68 -7.11 1.73 -6.52
N MET A 69 -6.67 0.74 -5.79
CA MET A 69 -7.35 0.26 -4.59
C MET A 69 -6.32 -0.01 -3.50
N ALA A 70 -6.66 0.27 -2.25
CA ALA A 70 -5.89 -0.15 -1.10
C ALA A 70 -6.80 -0.50 0.07
N SER A 71 -6.31 -1.40 0.92
CA SER A 71 -6.90 -1.75 2.20
C SER A 71 -5.82 -1.82 3.28
N CYS A 72 -6.26 -1.60 4.52
CA CYS A 72 -5.48 -1.62 5.75
C CYS A 72 -6.29 -2.44 6.74
N GLU A 73 -5.62 -3.31 7.49
CA GLU A 73 -6.22 -3.99 8.63
C GLU A 73 -5.24 -3.96 9.80
N VAL A 74 -5.75 -3.77 11.01
CA VAL A 74 -4.95 -3.82 12.23
C VAL A 74 -5.68 -4.63 13.29
N ASN A 75 -4.98 -5.61 13.86
CA ASN A 75 -5.50 -6.48 14.91
C ASN A 75 -4.48 -6.61 16.04
N VAL A 76 -4.94 -6.77 17.27
CA VAL A 76 -4.07 -7.14 18.41
C VAL A 76 -4.07 -8.66 18.49
N ILE A 77 -2.91 -9.28 18.23
CA ILE A 77 -2.72 -10.74 18.29
C ILE A 77 -1.54 -11.01 19.20
N ASP A 78 -1.74 -11.82 20.24
CA ASP A 78 -0.73 -12.19 21.25
C ASP A 78 -0.01 -10.97 21.86
N GLY A 79 -0.73 -9.86 22.05
CA GLY A 79 -0.21 -8.62 22.61
C GLY A 79 0.57 -7.73 21.63
N ALA A 80 0.63 -8.08 20.34
CA ALA A 80 1.25 -7.28 19.29
C ALA A 80 0.22 -6.66 18.33
N LEU A 81 0.49 -5.43 17.87
CA LEU A 81 -0.25 -4.78 16.79
C LEU A 81 0.20 -5.37 15.47
N ASN A 82 -0.63 -6.22 14.90
CA ASN A 82 -0.43 -6.85 13.60
C ASN A 82 -1.16 -6.02 12.54
N ILE A 83 -0.38 -5.36 11.71
CA ILE A 83 -0.86 -4.50 10.63
C ILE A 83 -0.63 -5.26 9.32
N SER A 84 -1.67 -5.39 8.51
CA SER A 84 -1.59 -5.90 7.14
C SER A 84 -2.11 -4.85 6.17
N SER A 85 -1.60 -4.88 4.94
CA SER A 85 -2.09 -4.00 3.90
C SER A 85 -2.13 -4.72 2.56
N PHE A 86 -3.00 -4.24 1.69
CA PHE A 86 -3.05 -4.64 0.30
C PHE A 86 -3.24 -3.39 -0.56
N ALA A 87 -2.61 -3.37 -1.72
CA ALA A 87 -2.91 -2.42 -2.77
C ALA A 87 -2.86 -3.07 -4.14
N SER A 88 -3.64 -2.53 -5.08
CA SER A 88 -3.64 -2.94 -6.48
C SER A 88 -3.91 -1.78 -7.41
N TRP A 89 -3.35 -1.83 -8.62
CA TRP A 89 -3.65 -0.89 -9.70
C TRP A 89 -3.34 -1.52 -11.06
N ASN A 90 -3.93 -0.93 -12.10
CA ASN A 90 -3.64 -1.27 -13.50
C ASN A 90 -2.61 -0.27 -14.04
N ASP A 91 -1.43 -0.76 -14.41
CA ASP A 91 -0.31 0.01 -14.94
C ASP A 91 -0.34 0.01 -16.48
N TYR A 92 -0.55 1.20 -17.05
CA TYR A 92 -0.59 1.47 -18.49
C TYR A 92 0.72 2.11 -19.00
N SER A 93 1.78 2.23 -18.18
CA SER A 93 3.04 2.86 -18.61
C SER A 93 3.75 2.09 -19.72
N LEU A 94 3.52 0.78 -19.82
CA LEU A 94 4.08 -0.08 -20.86
C LEU A 94 3.32 -0.01 -22.20
N ALA A 95 2.11 0.57 -22.21
CA ALA A 95 1.25 0.69 -23.39
C ALA A 95 1.64 1.84 -24.34
N GLY A 96 2.93 2.20 -24.39
CA GLY A 96 3.45 3.27 -25.24
C GLY A 96 2.98 4.70 -24.90
N GLY A 97 2.24 4.89 -23.80
CA GLY A 97 1.77 6.19 -23.33
C GLY A 97 2.82 6.94 -22.51
N ALA A 98 2.91 8.27 -22.69
CA ALA A 98 3.69 9.13 -21.80
C ALA A 98 2.89 9.37 -20.51
N CYS A 99 3.47 9.01 -19.37
CA CYS A 99 2.88 9.24 -18.06
C CYS A 99 3.20 10.65 -17.54
N THR A 100 2.27 11.28 -16.83
CA THR A 100 2.53 12.51 -16.06
C THR A 100 3.33 12.18 -14.81
N ASP A 101 4.24 13.06 -14.40
CA ASP A 101 5.05 12.87 -13.19
C ASP A 101 4.37 13.51 -11.97
N ASP A 102 3.19 13.01 -11.63
CA ASP A 102 2.39 13.52 -10.51
C ASP A 102 2.66 12.80 -9.17
N CYS A 103 3.46 11.72 -9.19
CA CYS A 103 3.94 10.96 -8.03
C CYS A 103 2.97 10.78 -6.86
N GLY A 104 1.74 10.39 -7.19
CA GLY A 104 0.75 10.01 -6.19
C GLY A 104 1.11 8.71 -5.48
N ARG A 105 0.51 8.49 -4.30
CA ARG A 105 0.53 7.20 -3.59
C ARG A 105 -0.90 6.76 -3.33
N ILE A 106 -1.14 5.45 -3.33
CA ILE A 106 -2.41 4.91 -2.85
C ILE A 106 -2.29 4.81 -1.34
N ALA A 107 -3.31 5.27 -0.62
CA ALA A 107 -3.34 5.21 0.83
C ALA A 107 -4.63 4.54 1.30
N ALA A 108 -4.55 3.87 2.44
CA ALA A 108 -5.71 3.34 3.16
C ALA A 108 -5.57 3.67 4.64
N GLN A 109 -6.69 3.70 5.35
CA GLN A 109 -6.72 3.88 6.79
C GLN A 109 -7.49 2.73 7.44
N CYS A 110 -7.01 2.30 8.59
CA CYS A 110 -7.70 1.38 9.47
C CYS A 110 -7.54 1.86 10.92
N GLU A 111 -8.37 1.36 11.82
CA GLU A 111 -8.32 1.77 13.22
C GLU A 111 -8.26 0.55 14.12
N THR A 112 -7.48 0.66 15.19
CA THR A 112 -7.52 -0.35 16.24
C THR A 112 -8.84 -0.24 17.01
N GLY A 113 -9.22 -1.32 17.70
CA GLY A 113 -10.09 -1.17 18.87
C GLY A 113 -9.40 -0.35 19.98
N PRO A 114 -10.12 -0.01 21.06
CA PRO A 114 -9.53 0.62 22.24
C PRO A 114 -8.33 -0.17 22.78
N LEU A 115 -7.18 0.49 22.95
CA LEU A 115 -5.96 -0.14 23.46
C LEU A 115 -5.83 0.06 24.97
N ALA A 116 -5.53 -1.00 25.72
CA ALA A 116 -5.24 -0.92 27.14
C ALA A 116 -3.85 -0.33 27.40
N GLU A 117 -3.54 -0.07 28.67
CA GLU A 117 -2.19 0.36 29.06
C GLU A 117 -1.19 -0.77 28.88
N TYR A 118 -0.33 -0.66 27.86
CA TYR A 118 0.64 -1.68 27.50
C TYR A 118 1.70 -1.13 26.53
N ALA A 119 2.79 -1.88 26.36
CA ALA A 119 3.77 -1.65 25.31
C ALA A 119 3.58 -2.69 24.19
N TYR A 120 2.86 -2.32 23.14
CA TYR A 120 2.52 -3.20 22.03
C TYR A 120 3.66 -3.26 21.01
N PRO A 121 4.32 -4.42 20.79
CA PRO A 121 5.17 -4.61 19.61
C PRO A 121 4.36 -4.40 18.34
N ILE A 122 4.98 -3.84 17.31
CA ILE A 122 4.33 -3.59 16.02
C ILE A 122 4.93 -4.50 14.97
N LEU A 123 4.04 -5.17 14.23
CA LEU A 123 4.37 -6.00 13.09
C LEU A 123 3.64 -5.45 11.87
N PHE A 124 4.38 -5.09 10.81
CA PHE A 124 3.79 -4.75 9.52
C PHE A 124 4.09 -5.91 8.55
N GLY A 125 3.05 -6.69 8.22
CA GLY A 125 3.24 -8.02 7.67
C GLY A 125 4.05 -8.90 8.61
N SER A 126 5.18 -9.42 8.14
CA SER A 126 6.14 -10.18 8.94
C SER A 126 7.30 -9.33 9.48
N THR A 127 7.31 -8.02 9.21
CA THR A 127 8.42 -7.14 9.56
C THR A 127 8.21 -6.45 10.91
N PRO A 128 9.13 -6.62 11.88
CA PRO A 128 9.08 -5.88 13.13
C PRO A 128 9.33 -4.38 12.94
N GLY A 129 8.49 -3.55 13.56
CA GLY A 129 8.50 -2.09 13.41
C GLY A 129 8.69 -1.30 14.70
N GLY A 130 9.14 -1.95 15.78
CA GLY A 130 9.31 -1.33 17.11
C GLY A 130 8.11 -1.60 18.01
N SER A 131 7.82 -0.68 18.94
CA SER A 131 6.72 -0.83 19.90
C SER A 131 6.01 0.50 20.18
N LEU A 132 4.69 0.45 20.30
CA LEU A 132 3.87 1.56 20.78
C LEU A 132 3.58 1.40 22.28
N ALA A 133 4.00 2.36 23.09
CA ALA A 133 3.55 2.46 24.47
C ALA A 133 2.21 3.20 24.54
N VAL A 134 1.28 2.69 25.37
CA VAL A 134 -0.01 3.32 25.68
C VAL A 134 -0.15 3.41 27.20
N PRO A 135 -0.43 4.60 27.78
CA PRO A 135 -0.44 5.89 27.10
C PRO A 135 0.97 6.34 26.69
N SER A 136 1.07 7.32 25.80
CA SER A 136 2.35 7.88 25.36
C SER A 136 2.27 9.37 24.99
N THR A 137 3.35 10.09 25.29
CA THR A 137 3.57 11.51 24.95
C THR A 137 4.53 11.67 23.77
N LEU A 138 4.66 10.66 22.92
CA LEU A 138 5.44 10.76 21.68
C LEU A 138 5.01 12.01 20.90
N ALA A 139 6.00 12.81 20.51
CA ALA A 139 5.77 14.08 19.80
C ALA A 139 5.44 13.87 18.31
N GLU A 140 5.81 12.72 17.76
CA GLU A 140 5.65 12.40 16.34
C GLU A 140 4.97 11.04 16.15
N PRO A 141 4.20 10.86 15.05
CA PRO A 141 3.67 9.57 14.67
C PRO A 141 4.77 8.52 14.50
N LEU A 142 4.53 7.33 15.06
CA LEU A 142 5.41 6.18 14.82
C LEU A 142 5.17 5.63 13.41
N CYS A 143 6.18 5.69 12.55
CA CYS A 143 6.11 5.21 11.17
C CYS A 143 7.11 4.07 10.91
N ILE A 144 6.69 3.10 10.12
CA ILE A 144 7.47 1.93 9.70
C ILE A 144 7.43 1.87 8.17
N GLU A 145 8.58 1.61 7.56
CA GLU A 145 8.71 1.46 6.11
C GLU A 145 9.29 0.09 5.77
N VAL A 146 8.64 -0.61 4.84
CA VAL A 146 9.02 -1.93 4.34
C VAL A 146 9.09 -1.84 2.82
N GLN A 147 10.17 -2.35 2.24
CA GLN A 147 10.38 -2.34 0.78
C GLN A 147 9.79 -3.57 0.12
#